data_AF-A0A925RH11-F1
#
_entry.id   AF-A0A925RH11-F1
#
_cell.length_a   1.000
_cell.length_b   1.000
_cell.length_c   1.000
_cell.angle_alpha   90.00
_cell.angle_beta   90.00
_cell.angle_gamma   90.00
#
_symmetry.space_group_name_H-M   'P 1'
#
loop_
_entity.id
_entity.type
_entity.pdbx_description
1 polymer ?
#
loop_
_entity_poly.entity_id
_entity_poly.type
_entity_poly.pdbx_seq_one_letter_code
_entity_poly.pdbx_strand_id
1 'polypeptide(L)'
;MLSQIVRPMVQTQIRLLANSRATRPTMVSTVAHWLGFLGVRAQVTHLDAGAGKIHISISVDKPEGCDAHDWQQILCNLDTAGTEADAVTTSPADFTPQQKSKMQRLLAYLIQVGNPDQPVNWERLQPQLQTFGLPEETILGIRSALKVPQSLDDLLEGLDPDVAAVALPKAVSIAMLDREVNVSEDQALMSLLKAMKHR
;
A
#
# COMPACT_ATOMS: atom_id res chain seq x y z
N MET A 1 -3.17 -18.30 1.87
CA MET A 1 -2.05 -18.86 1.06
C MET A 1 -0.87 -17.90 0.85
N LEU A 2 -1.08 -16.61 0.53
CA LEU A 2 0.02 -15.65 0.27
C LEU A 2 1.05 -15.55 1.42
N SER A 3 0.62 -15.48 2.68
CA SER A 3 1.53 -15.37 3.83
C SER A 3 2.34 -16.65 4.12
N GLN A 4 1.82 -17.83 3.75
CA GLN A 4 2.48 -19.12 3.98
C GLN A 4 3.51 -19.47 2.89
N ILE A 5 3.40 -18.89 1.69
CA ILE A 5 4.32 -19.16 0.58
C ILE A 5 5.25 -17.97 0.33
N VAL A 6 4.72 -16.74 0.27
CA VAL A 6 5.51 -15.55 -0.09
C VAL A 6 6.52 -15.19 0.99
N ARG A 7 6.16 -15.22 2.29
CA ARG A 7 7.12 -14.88 3.36
C ARG A 7 8.28 -15.88 3.45
N PRO A 8 8.07 -17.21 3.47
CA PRO A 8 9.17 -18.16 3.45
C PRO A 8 10.00 -18.07 2.16
N MET A 9 9.37 -17.82 1.02
CA MET A 9 10.07 -17.59 -0.25
C MET A 9 10.99 -16.36 -0.17
N VAL A 10 10.48 -15.22 0.30
CA VAL A 10 11.27 -13.99 0.48
C VAL A 10 12.39 -14.21 1.49
N GLN A 11 12.13 -14.87 2.63
CA GLN A 11 13.18 -15.21 3.59
C GLN A 11 14.26 -16.10 2.99
N THR A 12 13.87 -17.08 2.17
CA THR A 12 14.79 -17.98 1.47
C THR A 12 15.62 -17.19 0.45
N GLN A 13 15.00 -16.31 -0.34
CA GLN A 13 15.70 -15.46 -1.30
C GLN A 13 16.66 -14.49 -0.62
N ILE A 14 16.30 -13.91 0.54
CA ILE A 14 17.21 -13.09 1.35
C ILE A 14 18.42 -13.91 1.82
N ARG A 15 18.19 -15.14 2.31
CA ARG A 15 19.29 -16.04 2.69
C ARG A 15 20.17 -16.42 1.50
N LEU A 16 19.59 -16.65 0.32
CA LEU A 16 20.34 -16.92 -0.90
C LEU A 16 21.16 -15.71 -1.34
N LEU A 17 20.61 -14.50 -1.23
CA LEU A 17 21.33 -13.25 -1.51
C LEU A 17 22.50 -13.04 -0.53
N ALA A 18 22.29 -13.29 0.77
CA ALA A 18 23.33 -13.18 1.79
C ALA A 18 24.51 -14.14 1.55
N ASN A 19 24.24 -15.30 0.93
CA ASN A 19 25.26 -16.30 0.59
C ASN A 19 25.74 -16.21 -0.87
N SER A 20 25.21 -15.28 -1.68
CA SER A 20 25.58 -15.12 -3.08
C SER A 20 26.97 -14.48 -3.19
N ARG A 21 27.82 -15.03 -4.06
CA ARG A 21 29.11 -14.41 -4.42
C ARG A 21 28.94 -13.25 -5.43
N ALA A 22 27.77 -13.16 -6.05
CA ALA A 22 27.40 -12.13 -7.01
C ALA A 22 26.17 -11.35 -6.50
N THR A 23 26.19 -10.94 -5.22
CA THR A 23 25.03 -10.35 -4.52
C THR A 23 24.40 -9.18 -5.27
N ARG A 24 25.20 -8.28 -5.84
CA ARG A 24 24.73 -7.09 -6.56
C ARG A 24 23.89 -7.46 -7.81
N PRO A 25 24.40 -8.22 -8.80
CA PRO A 25 23.58 -8.60 -9.96
C PRO A 25 22.43 -9.53 -9.59
N THR A 26 22.59 -10.43 -8.60
CA THR A 26 21.47 -11.29 -8.14
C THR A 26 20.35 -10.47 -7.49
N MET A 27 20.69 -9.44 -6.72
CA MET A 27 19.69 -8.56 -6.09
C MET A 27 18.95 -7.72 -7.13
N VAL A 28 19.67 -7.15 -8.10
CA VAL A 28 19.07 -6.41 -9.22
C VAL A 28 18.05 -7.29 -9.95
N SER A 29 18.45 -8.51 -10.32
CA SER A 29 17.55 -9.45 -11.00
C SER A 29 16.35 -9.82 -10.12
N THR A 30 16.57 -10.14 -8.85
CA THR A 30 15.50 -10.55 -7.92
C THR A 30 14.43 -9.45 -7.76
N VAL A 31 14.83 -8.20 -7.58
CA VAL A 31 13.89 -7.06 -7.42
C VAL A 31 13.08 -6.83 -8.69
N ALA A 32 13.74 -6.88 -9.87
CA ALA A 32 13.04 -6.76 -11.15
C ALA A 32 12.02 -7.88 -11.35
N HIS A 33 12.36 -9.13 -10.99
CA HIS A 33 11.43 -10.26 -11.09
C HIS A 33 10.24 -10.14 -10.13
N TRP A 34 10.45 -9.63 -8.91
CA TRP A 34 9.34 -9.39 -7.97
C TRP A 34 8.31 -8.41 -8.50
N LEU A 35 8.77 -7.31 -9.13
CA LEU A 35 7.90 -6.36 -9.81
C LEU A 35 7.25 -6.97 -11.05
N GLY A 36 7.98 -7.84 -11.77
CA GLY A 36 7.45 -8.61 -12.90
C GLY A 36 6.25 -9.49 -12.54
N PHE A 37 6.23 -10.11 -11.35
CA PHE A 37 5.07 -10.87 -10.87
C PHE A 37 3.82 -10.01 -10.67
N LEU A 38 3.98 -8.69 -10.54
CA LEU A 38 2.89 -7.72 -10.44
C LEU A 38 2.50 -7.12 -11.79
N GLY A 39 3.08 -7.61 -12.90
CA GLY A 39 2.84 -7.09 -14.25
C GLY A 39 3.57 -5.77 -14.53
N VAL A 40 4.57 -5.42 -13.71
CA VAL A 40 5.38 -4.21 -13.86
C VAL A 40 6.78 -4.59 -14.34
N ARG A 41 7.17 -4.08 -15.50
CA ARG A 41 8.55 -4.20 -15.98
C ARG A 41 9.38 -3.10 -15.35
N ALA A 42 10.47 -3.50 -14.72
CA ALA A 42 11.30 -2.61 -13.93
C ALA A 42 12.78 -2.92 -14.14
N GLN A 43 13.58 -1.87 -14.26
CA GLN A 43 15.03 -1.94 -14.37
C GLN A 43 15.66 -1.21 -13.19
N VAL A 44 16.51 -1.89 -12.42
CA VAL A 44 17.29 -1.25 -11.35
C VAL A 44 18.41 -0.45 -12.00
N THR A 45 18.37 0.88 -11.83
CA THR A 45 19.33 1.83 -12.41
C THR A 45 20.48 2.16 -11.46
N HIS A 46 20.20 2.15 -10.16
CA HIS A 46 21.22 2.37 -9.14
C HIS A 46 20.99 1.45 -7.95
N LEU A 47 22.09 0.98 -7.37
CA LEU A 47 22.08 0.16 -6.18
C LEU A 47 23.24 0.57 -5.28
N ASP A 48 22.95 0.98 -4.06
CA ASP A 48 23.97 1.30 -3.07
C ASP A 48 23.65 0.69 -1.70
N ALA A 49 24.68 0.47 -0.89
CA ALA A 49 24.54 -0.02 0.46
C ALA A 49 25.25 0.95 1.42
N GLY A 50 24.49 1.58 2.30
CA GLY A 50 24.99 2.61 3.22
C GLY A 50 24.15 2.67 4.49
N ALA A 51 24.78 2.99 5.62
CA ALA A 51 24.13 3.16 6.93
C ALA A 51 23.21 1.98 7.35
N GLY A 52 23.58 0.74 7.00
CA GLY A 52 22.79 -0.45 7.31
C GLY A 52 21.53 -0.63 6.45
N LYS A 53 21.41 0.11 5.34
CA LYS A 53 20.29 0.06 4.40
C LYS A 53 20.78 -0.21 2.98
N ILE A 54 19.89 -0.76 2.16
CA ILE A 54 20.09 -0.91 0.72
C ILE A 54 19.24 0.15 0.03
N HIS A 55 19.88 1.01 -0.74
CA HIS A 55 19.25 2.03 -1.56
C HIS A 55 19.14 1.52 -2.99
N ILE A 56 17.94 1.59 -3.56
CA ILE A 56 17.66 1.09 -4.90
C ILE A 56 16.93 2.20 -5.66
N SER A 57 17.43 2.55 -6.84
CA SER A 57 16.73 3.37 -7.82
C SER A 57 16.26 2.48 -8.96
N ILE A 58 15.02 2.67 -9.39
CA ILE A 58 14.35 1.80 -10.34
C ILE A 58 13.68 2.69 -11.39
N SER A 59 13.81 2.32 -12.65
CA SER A 59 12.99 2.81 -13.75
C SER A 59 11.90 1.79 -14.03
N VAL A 60 10.65 2.25 -14.14
CA VAL A 60 9.48 1.40 -14.38
C VAL A 60 8.87 1.75 -15.73
N ASP A 61 8.53 0.71 -16.49
CA ASP A 61 7.76 0.87 -17.73
C ASP A 61 6.26 0.86 -17.42
N LYS A 62 5.46 1.23 -18.43
CA LYS A 62 3.99 1.13 -18.36
C LYS A 62 3.59 -0.30 -17.97
N PRO A 63 2.83 -0.50 -16.88
CA PRO A 63 2.32 -1.82 -16.51
C PRO A 63 1.44 -2.42 -17.62
N GLU A 64 1.41 -3.76 -17.70
CA GLU A 64 0.68 -4.47 -18.76
C GLU A 64 -0.83 -4.17 -18.73
N GLY A 65 -1.42 -4.02 -17.54
CA GLY A 65 -2.84 -3.70 -17.36
C GLY A 65 -3.20 -2.21 -17.30
N CYS A 66 -2.25 -1.29 -17.48
CA CYS A 66 -2.48 0.15 -17.42
C CYS A 66 -2.84 0.71 -18.81
N ASP A 67 -3.87 1.57 -18.87
CA ASP A 67 -4.25 2.26 -20.10
C ASP A 67 -3.16 3.25 -20.56
N ALA A 68 -3.00 3.41 -21.87
CA ALA A 68 -1.98 4.30 -22.42
C ALA A 68 -2.25 5.78 -22.10
N HIS A 69 -3.51 6.20 -22.03
CA HIS A 69 -3.92 7.54 -21.66
C HIS A 69 -3.56 7.85 -20.20
N ASP A 70 -3.95 6.96 -19.28
CA ASP A 70 -3.64 7.10 -17.85
C ASP A 70 -2.13 7.17 -17.61
N TRP A 71 -1.36 6.32 -18.30
CA TRP A 71 0.10 6.32 -18.21
C TRP A 71 0.71 7.65 -18.67
N GLN A 72 0.25 8.17 -19.82
CA GLN A 72 0.71 9.48 -20.30
C GLN A 72 0.33 10.60 -19.33
N GLN A 73 -0.86 10.54 -18.74
CA GLN A 73 -1.30 11.54 -17.76
C GLN A 73 -0.42 11.51 -16.50
N ILE A 74 -0.03 10.33 -16.02
CA ILE A 74 0.91 10.19 -14.89
C ILE A 74 2.25 10.87 -15.24
N LEU A 75 2.81 10.59 -16.42
CA LEU A 75 4.08 11.19 -16.85
C LEU A 75 3.97 12.72 -16.93
N CYS A 76 2.91 13.25 -17.55
CA CYS A 76 2.65 14.68 -17.62
C CYS A 76 2.55 15.33 -16.23
N ASN A 77 1.86 14.68 -15.29
CA ASN A 77 1.73 15.19 -13.92
C ASN A 77 3.09 15.24 -13.20
N LEU A 78 3.94 14.23 -13.39
CA LEU A 78 5.29 14.17 -12.82
C LEU A 78 6.22 15.24 -13.41
N ASP A 79 6.16 15.44 -14.73
CA ASP A 79 6.95 16.47 -15.41
C ASP A 79 6.54 17.88 -14.95
N THR A 80 5.25 18.10 -14.71
CA THR A 80 4.73 19.37 -14.20
C THR A 80 5.16 19.60 -12.74
N ALA A 81 5.18 18.56 -11.91
CA ALA A 81 5.64 18.62 -10.53
C ALA A 81 7.17 18.80 -10.41
N GLY A 82 7.94 18.41 -11.42
CA GLY A 82 9.41 18.42 -11.43
C GLY A 82 10.11 19.79 -11.40
N THR A 83 9.36 20.90 -11.31
CA THR A 83 9.95 22.25 -11.17
C THR A 83 10.19 22.63 -9.69
N GLU A 84 9.61 21.91 -8.73
CA GLU A 84 9.90 22.07 -7.30
C GLU A 84 10.88 20.98 -6.85
N ALA A 85 12.17 21.27 -7.06
CA ALA A 85 13.27 20.44 -6.59
C ALA A 85 13.26 20.27 -5.05
N ASP A 86 13.68 19.09 -4.59
CA ASP A 86 14.05 18.75 -3.20
C ASP A 86 12.94 18.47 -2.17
N ALA A 87 12.05 17.52 -2.46
CA ALA A 87 11.27 16.86 -1.41
C ALA A 87 11.22 15.33 -1.56
N VAL A 88 12.37 14.67 -1.55
CA VAL A 88 12.47 13.19 -1.36
C VAL A 88 12.11 12.78 0.09
N THR A 89 11.77 13.74 0.95
CA THR A 89 11.26 13.52 2.31
C THR A 89 9.94 14.24 2.50
N THR A 90 8.89 13.79 1.84
CA THR A 90 7.53 14.10 2.28
C THR A 90 6.77 12.81 2.49
N SER A 91 6.21 12.69 3.69
CA SER A 91 5.18 11.68 3.96
C SER A 91 4.16 11.72 2.81
N PRO A 92 3.61 10.57 2.40
CA PRO A 92 2.65 10.53 1.31
C PRO A 92 1.49 11.49 1.65
N ALA A 93 1.46 12.60 0.91
CA ALA A 93 0.58 13.75 1.02
C ALA A 93 0.49 14.41 2.41
N ASP A 94 0.74 15.73 2.47
CA ASP A 94 0.21 16.58 3.54
C ASP A 94 -1.31 16.68 3.38
N PHE A 95 -2.01 15.56 3.63
CA PHE A 95 -3.45 15.51 3.57
C PHE A 95 -4.04 16.52 4.52
N THR A 96 -5.04 17.23 4.03
CA THR A 96 -5.89 18.07 4.88
C THR A 96 -6.48 17.22 6.02
N PRO A 97 -6.83 17.82 7.18
CA PRO A 97 -7.45 17.09 8.27
C PRO A 97 -8.70 16.29 7.85
N GLN A 98 -9.45 16.80 6.87
CA GLN A 98 -10.63 16.12 6.30
C GLN A 98 -10.25 14.87 5.51
N GLN A 99 -9.23 14.96 4.64
CA GLN A 99 -8.71 13.82 3.88
C GLN A 99 -8.13 12.75 4.82
N LYS A 100 -7.34 13.15 5.83
CA LYS A 100 -6.83 12.24 6.87
C LYS A 100 -7.97 11.53 7.60
N SER A 101 -8.99 12.28 8.04
CA SER A 101 -10.14 11.71 8.73
C SER A 101 -10.90 10.72 7.84
N LYS A 102 -11.09 11.04 6.56
CA LYS A 102 -11.77 10.17 5.60
C LYS A 102 -11.02 8.87 5.38
N MET A 103 -9.69 8.93 5.18
CA MET A 103 -8.83 7.75 5.11
C MET A 103 -8.95 6.88 6.37
N GLN A 104 -8.85 7.49 7.55
CA GLN A 104 -8.93 6.77 8.82
C GLN A 104 -10.28 6.07 9.00
N ARG A 105 -11.38 6.70 8.59
CA ARG A 105 -12.73 6.12 8.62
C ARG A 105 -12.89 4.97 7.63
N LEU A 106 -12.34 5.08 6.42
CA LEU A 106 -12.29 3.98 5.45
C LEU A 106 -11.55 2.76 6.00
N LEU A 107 -10.38 2.97 6.60
CA LEU A 107 -9.60 1.88 7.21
C LEU A 107 -10.32 1.28 8.42
N ALA A 108 -10.99 2.10 9.23
CA ALA A 108 -11.80 1.64 10.36
C ALA A 108 -13.02 0.82 9.91
N TYR A 109 -13.70 1.24 8.84
CA TYR A 109 -14.81 0.49 8.26
C TYR A 109 -14.36 -0.91 7.84
N LEU A 110 -13.22 -1.04 7.15
CA LEU A 110 -12.67 -2.34 6.77
C LEU A 110 -12.40 -3.26 7.96
N ILE A 111 -11.85 -2.72 9.05
CA ILE A 111 -11.63 -3.48 10.28
C ILE A 111 -12.97 -3.95 10.88
N GLN A 112 -14.02 -3.12 10.84
CA GLN A 112 -15.35 -3.48 11.36
C GLN A 112 -16.01 -4.58 10.54
N VAL A 113 -15.97 -4.50 9.21
CA VAL A 113 -16.57 -5.54 8.34
C VAL A 113 -15.77 -6.84 8.31
N GLY A 114 -14.49 -6.81 8.71
CA GLY A 114 -13.67 -8.00 8.88
C GLY A 114 -14.20 -8.94 9.96
N ASN A 115 -14.83 -8.41 11.01
CA ASN A 115 -15.44 -9.23 12.06
C ASN A 115 -16.73 -8.55 12.56
N PRO A 116 -17.83 -8.60 11.80
CA PRO A 116 -19.04 -7.84 12.11
C PRO A 116 -19.71 -8.28 13.42
N ASP A 117 -19.54 -9.56 13.79
CA ASP A 117 -20.19 -10.17 14.96
C ASP A 117 -19.37 -10.04 16.26
N GLN A 118 -18.15 -9.50 16.20
CA GLN A 118 -17.28 -9.37 17.37
C GLN A 118 -16.79 -7.93 17.57
N PRO A 119 -16.77 -7.44 18.83
CA PRO A 119 -16.15 -6.15 19.10
C PRO A 119 -14.66 -6.19 18.76
N VAL A 120 -14.19 -5.18 18.05
CA VAL A 120 -12.78 -5.06 17.65
C VAL A 120 -11.89 -5.03 18.89
N ASN A 121 -11.03 -6.04 19.03
CA ASN A 121 -10.05 -6.10 20.12
C ASN A 121 -8.87 -5.17 19.81
N TRP A 122 -8.94 -3.94 20.31
CA TRP A 122 -7.93 -2.92 20.05
C TRP A 122 -6.52 -3.29 20.54
N GLU A 123 -6.42 -3.94 21.71
CA GLU A 123 -5.13 -4.33 22.30
C GLU A 123 -4.36 -5.31 21.41
N ARG A 124 -5.09 -6.18 20.70
CA ARG A 124 -4.49 -7.10 19.71
C ARG A 124 -4.24 -6.45 18.36
N LEU A 125 -5.09 -5.52 17.95
CA LEU A 125 -5.03 -4.87 16.64
C LEU A 125 -3.90 -3.83 16.55
N GLN A 126 -3.71 -3.01 17.58
CA GLN A 126 -2.75 -1.90 17.56
C GLN A 126 -1.31 -2.34 17.20
N PRO A 127 -0.72 -3.38 17.83
CA PRO A 127 0.63 -3.83 17.48
C PRO A 127 0.73 -4.33 16.03
N GLN A 128 -0.35 -4.91 15.51
CA GLN A 128 -0.38 -5.39 14.13
C GLN A 128 -0.35 -4.20 13.16
N LEU A 129 -1.18 -3.17 13.38
CA LEU A 129 -1.20 -1.95 12.57
C LEU A 129 0.15 -1.22 12.57
N GLN A 130 0.86 -1.20 13.70
CA GLN A 130 2.23 -0.65 13.80
C GLN A 130 3.23 -1.42 12.92
N THR A 131 3.08 -2.75 12.83
CA THR A 131 3.95 -3.60 12.01
C THR A 131 3.83 -3.30 10.51
N PHE A 132 2.70 -2.75 10.05
CA PHE A 132 2.50 -2.30 8.66
C PHE A 132 3.04 -0.90 8.38
N GLY A 133 3.72 -0.26 9.34
CA GLY A 133 4.30 1.06 9.16
C GLY A 133 3.26 2.18 9.09
N LEU A 134 2.07 1.98 9.67
CA LEU A 134 1.08 3.05 9.80
C LEU A 134 1.59 4.09 10.83
N PRO A 135 1.57 5.40 10.51
CA PRO A 135 1.93 6.44 11.45
C PRO A 135 1.02 6.43 12.68
N GLU A 136 1.56 6.77 13.85
CA GLU A 136 0.81 6.75 15.11
C GLU A 136 -0.44 7.64 15.06
N GLU A 137 -0.36 8.82 14.42
CA GLU A 137 -1.51 9.71 14.18
C GLU A 137 -2.66 8.98 13.44
N THR A 138 -2.30 8.18 12.41
CA THR A 138 -3.28 7.41 11.64
C THR A 138 -3.91 6.31 12.49
N ILE A 139 -3.10 5.61 13.30
CA ILE A 139 -3.58 4.56 14.20
C ILE A 139 -4.57 5.12 15.23
N LEU A 140 -4.27 6.28 15.83
CA LEU A 140 -5.18 6.96 16.75
C LEU A 140 -6.48 7.42 16.08
N GLY A 141 -6.38 7.92 14.84
CA GLY A 141 -7.54 8.29 14.04
C GLY A 141 -8.45 7.10 13.74
N ILE A 142 -7.87 5.95 13.37
CA ILE A 142 -8.61 4.69 13.17
C ILE A 142 -9.32 4.30 14.47
N ARG A 143 -8.62 4.34 15.63
CA ARG A 143 -9.22 4.01 16.93
C ARG A 143 -10.47 4.86 17.23
N SER A 144 -10.40 6.15 16.91
CA SER A 144 -11.53 7.06 17.10
C SER A 144 -12.67 6.75 16.14
N ALA A 145 -12.35 6.47 14.87
CA ALA A 145 -13.33 6.13 13.85
C ALA A 145 -14.04 4.78 14.09
N LEU A 146 -13.38 3.81 14.72
CA LEU A 146 -13.96 2.52 15.11
C LEU A 146 -15.12 2.64 16.10
N LYS A 147 -15.20 3.73 16.86
CA LYS A 147 -16.28 3.98 17.83
C LYS A 147 -17.58 4.44 17.17
N VAL A 148 -17.52 4.82 15.90
CA VAL A 148 -18.64 5.38 15.15
C VAL A 148 -18.99 4.40 14.03
N PRO A 149 -20.27 3.99 13.90
CA PRO A 149 -20.71 3.23 12.73
C PRO A 149 -20.46 4.04 11.47
N GLN A 150 -19.80 3.42 10.48
CA GLN A 150 -19.52 4.06 9.19
C GLN A 150 -20.41 3.46 8.11
N SER A 151 -20.93 4.29 7.21
CA SER A 151 -21.56 3.84 5.97
C SER A 151 -20.53 3.84 4.85
N LEU A 152 -20.44 2.74 4.08
CA LEU A 152 -19.52 2.67 2.96
C LEU A 152 -19.88 3.71 1.88
N ASP A 153 -21.17 3.90 1.61
CA ASP A 153 -21.64 4.85 0.59
C ASP A 153 -21.17 6.27 0.90
N ASP A 154 -21.31 6.71 2.15
CA ASP A 154 -20.88 8.03 2.62
C ASP A 154 -19.36 8.21 2.56
N LEU A 155 -18.61 7.11 2.78
CA LEU A 155 -17.15 7.14 2.72
C LEU A 155 -16.63 7.19 1.28
N LEU A 156 -17.35 6.58 0.34
CA LEU A 156 -16.99 6.58 -1.08
C LEU A 156 -17.46 7.85 -1.79
N GLU A 157 -18.54 8.48 -1.34
CA GLU A 157 -19.04 9.73 -1.89
C GLU A 157 -17.98 10.84 -1.78
N GLY A 158 -17.60 11.46 -2.90
CA GLY A 158 -16.59 12.52 -2.89
C GLY A 158 -15.20 12.04 -2.42
N LEU A 159 -14.86 10.75 -2.58
CA LEU A 159 -13.52 10.26 -2.25
C LEU A 159 -12.49 10.89 -3.20
N ASP A 160 -11.49 11.53 -2.59
CA ASP A 160 -10.39 12.17 -3.27
C ASP A 160 -9.45 11.11 -3.89
N PRO A 161 -9.00 11.25 -5.16
CA PRO A 161 -8.13 10.28 -5.82
C PRO A 161 -6.80 10.02 -5.12
N ASP A 162 -6.20 11.04 -4.48
CA ASP A 162 -4.92 10.88 -3.78
C ASP A 162 -5.14 10.12 -2.47
N VAL A 163 -6.24 10.42 -1.76
CA VAL A 163 -6.65 9.66 -0.58
C VAL A 163 -6.93 8.20 -0.96
N ALA A 164 -7.64 7.99 -2.06
CA ALA A 164 -7.93 6.66 -2.61
C ALA A 164 -6.66 5.86 -2.91
N ALA A 165 -5.70 6.46 -3.62
CA ALA A 165 -4.45 5.85 -4.01
C ALA A 165 -3.61 5.41 -2.80
N VAL A 166 -3.62 6.19 -1.71
CA VAL A 166 -2.91 5.86 -0.47
C VAL A 166 -3.69 4.89 0.42
N ALA A 167 -5.02 5.00 0.47
CA ALA A 167 -5.88 4.18 1.32
C ALA A 167 -5.99 2.74 0.84
N LEU A 168 -6.09 2.50 -0.47
CA LEU A 168 -6.28 1.16 -1.05
C LEU A 168 -5.21 0.12 -0.62
N PRO A 169 -3.90 0.37 -0.78
CA PRO A 169 -2.89 -0.62 -0.36
C PRO A 169 -2.88 -0.86 1.16
N LYS A 170 -3.22 0.17 1.96
CA LYS A 170 -3.38 0.04 3.42
C LYS A 170 -4.61 -0.79 3.77
N ALA A 171 -5.72 -0.57 3.06
CA ALA A 171 -6.96 -1.32 3.17
C ALA A 171 -6.74 -2.82 2.89
N VAL A 172 -6.05 -3.15 1.79
CA VAL A 172 -5.69 -4.54 1.45
C VAL A 172 -4.80 -5.14 2.54
N SER A 173 -3.82 -4.39 3.06
CA SER A 173 -2.94 -4.87 4.14
C SER A 173 -3.72 -5.19 5.41
N ILE A 174 -4.75 -4.41 5.73
CA ILE A 174 -5.64 -4.63 6.87
C ILE A 174 -6.51 -5.87 6.67
N ALA A 175 -7.15 -6.03 5.51
CA ALA A 175 -7.97 -7.21 5.20
C ALA A 175 -7.14 -8.51 5.19
N MET A 176 -5.82 -8.42 5.11
CA MET A 176 -4.92 -9.58 5.17
C MET A 176 -4.34 -9.85 6.56
N LEU A 177 -4.80 -9.16 7.62
CA LEU A 177 -4.26 -9.26 8.98
C LEU A 177 -4.38 -10.68 9.56
N ASP A 178 -5.56 -11.26 9.46
CA ASP A 178 -5.88 -12.63 9.89
C ASP A 178 -5.51 -13.69 8.83
N ARG A 179 -4.98 -13.24 7.68
CA ARG A 179 -4.51 -14.03 6.54
C ARG A 179 -5.63 -14.64 5.70
N GLU A 180 -6.88 -14.26 5.93
CA GLU A 180 -8.05 -14.72 5.18
C GLU A 180 -8.98 -13.55 4.89
N VAL A 181 -9.14 -13.18 3.62
CA VAL A 181 -10.12 -12.17 3.25
C VAL A 181 -11.50 -12.83 3.26
N ASN A 182 -12.39 -12.40 4.13
CA ASN A 182 -13.75 -12.92 4.17
C ASN A 182 -14.66 -12.24 3.13
N VAL A 183 -15.89 -12.75 2.96
CA VAL A 183 -16.83 -12.25 1.95
C VAL A 183 -17.16 -10.76 2.13
N SER A 184 -17.29 -10.30 3.37
CA SER A 184 -17.62 -8.90 3.69
C SER A 184 -16.44 -7.97 3.37
N GLU A 185 -15.22 -8.39 3.67
CA GLU A 185 -14.00 -7.65 3.33
C GLU A 185 -13.77 -7.61 1.82
N ASP A 186 -13.96 -8.74 1.13
CA ASP A 186 -13.87 -8.81 -0.33
C ASP A 186 -14.88 -7.86 -0.98
N GLN A 187 -16.13 -7.86 -0.50
CA GLN A 187 -17.16 -6.94 -0.98
C GLN A 187 -16.80 -5.47 -0.71
N ALA A 188 -16.24 -5.15 0.46
CA ALA A 188 -15.79 -3.80 0.78
C ALA A 188 -14.62 -3.36 -0.11
N LEU A 189 -13.62 -4.21 -0.32
CA LEU A 189 -12.49 -3.96 -1.21
C LEU A 189 -12.94 -3.80 -2.66
N MET A 190 -13.84 -4.66 -3.14
CA MET A 190 -14.38 -4.59 -4.51
C MET A 190 -15.21 -3.33 -4.72
N SER A 191 -15.99 -2.91 -3.72
CA SER A 191 -16.75 -1.66 -3.77
C SER A 191 -15.81 -0.44 -3.81
N LEU A 192 -14.75 -0.48 -3.01
CA LEU A 192 -13.72 0.56 -2.99
C LEU A 192 -12.96 0.63 -4.33
N LEU A 193 -12.57 -0.51 -4.91
CA LEU A 193 -11.98 -0.59 -6.25
C LEU A 193 -12.93 -0.08 -7.34
N LYS A 194 -14.22 -0.42 -7.25
CA LYS A 194 -15.23 0.01 -8.23
C LYS A 194 -15.47 1.52 -8.17
N ALA A 195 -15.55 2.09 -6.97
CA ALA A 195 -15.68 3.53 -6.79
C ALA A 195 -14.48 4.31 -7.34
N MET A 196 -13.28 3.71 -7.28
CA MET A 196 -12.06 4.29 -7.84
C MET A 196 -11.98 4.17 -9.38
N LYS A 197 -12.61 3.16 -9.98
CA LYS A 197 -12.63 2.96 -11.45
C LYS A 197 -13.66 3.82 -12.19
N HIS A 198 -14.72 4.27 -11.53
CA HIS A 198 -15.83 5.00 -12.15
C HIS A 198 -15.71 6.53 -12.03
N ARG A 199 -14.48 7.05 -11.97
CA ARG A 199 -14.21 8.49 -12.04
C ARG A 199 -13.29 8.81 -13.20
#